data_AF-A0A7S3QB54-F1
#
_entry.id   AF-A0A7S3QB54-F1
#
_cell.length_a   1.000
_cell.length_b   1.000
_cell.length_c   1.000
_cell.angle_alpha   90.00
_cell.angle_beta   90.00
_cell.angle_gamma   90.00
#
_symmetry.space_group_name_H-M   'P 1'
#
loop_
_entity.id
_entity.type
_entity.pdbx_description
1 polymer ?
#
loop_
_entity_poly.entity_id
_entity_poly.type
_entity_poly.pdbx_seq_one_letter_code
_entity_poly.pdbx_strand_id
1 'polypeptide(L)'
;SKHPLVLSLLLITAASPVASAVKQAFANRNELKDAVDDYCTGTFNAEDVTKYGSIEDWDVSMVTSMHSMFRSKTTCNPNIGSWDVSKVTDFFDMFSGANDFNQDISNWDVSS
;
A
#
# COMPACT_ATOMS: atom_id res chain seq x y z
N SER A 1 -34.46 43.75 27.67
CA SER A 1 -33.51 44.47 28.53
C SER A 1 -32.33 43.57 28.84
N LYS A 2 -31.19 43.86 28.19
CA LYS A 2 -29.79 43.64 28.62
C LYS A 2 -29.32 42.25 29.10
N HIS A 3 -28.56 41.59 28.22
CA HIS A 3 -27.35 40.77 28.43
C HIS A 3 -26.25 41.50 29.25
N PRO A 4 -25.06 40.93 29.61
CA PRO A 4 -24.45 39.60 29.31
C PRO A 4 -23.64 38.97 30.49
N LEU A 5 -23.03 37.78 30.30
CA LEU A 5 -21.59 37.53 30.58
C LEU A 5 -21.12 36.15 30.07
N VAL A 6 -20.48 36.20 28.90
CA VAL A 6 -19.26 35.49 28.43
C VAL A 6 -18.91 34.15 29.11
N LEU A 7 -19.15 33.05 28.40
CA LEU A 7 -18.47 31.77 28.65
C LEU A 7 -17.25 31.68 27.73
N SER A 8 -16.10 32.11 28.24
CA SER A 8 -14.79 31.88 27.61
C SER A 8 -14.43 30.41 27.78
N LEU A 9 -14.62 29.60 26.74
CA LEU A 9 -14.09 28.24 26.71
C LEU A 9 -12.65 28.29 26.20
N LEU A 10 -11.71 27.84 27.03
CA LEU A 10 -10.28 27.73 26.73
C LEU A 10 -10.06 27.06 25.37
N LEU A 11 -9.21 27.68 24.54
CA LEU A 11 -8.50 27.02 23.46
C LEU A 11 -7.71 25.84 24.04
N ILE A 12 -8.18 24.61 23.85
CA ILE A 12 -7.28 23.46 23.89
C ILE A 12 -6.60 23.42 22.54
N THR A 13 -5.42 24.04 22.49
CA THR A 13 -4.43 23.76 21.47
C THR A 13 -3.96 22.31 21.65
N ALA A 14 -4.39 21.44 20.76
CA ALA A 14 -3.55 20.37 20.26
C ALA A 14 -3.96 20.14 18.81
N ALA A 15 -3.40 20.96 17.92
CA ALA A 15 -2.99 20.41 16.64
C ALA A 15 -2.00 19.29 16.99
N SER A 16 -2.51 18.07 17.17
CA SER A 16 -1.64 16.92 17.11
C SER A 16 -1.07 16.94 15.70
N PRO A 17 0.25 17.01 15.51
CA PRO A 17 0.78 16.49 14.27
C PRO A 17 0.35 15.03 14.30
N VAL A 18 -0.65 14.66 13.50
CA VAL A 18 -0.79 13.26 13.11
C VAL A 18 0.46 13.02 12.27
N ALA A 19 1.57 12.70 12.95
CA ALA A 19 2.65 12.00 12.34
C ALA A 19 1.97 10.81 11.65
N SER A 20 1.93 10.83 10.33
CA SER A 20 1.51 9.68 9.55
C SER A 20 2.27 8.50 10.14
N ALA A 21 1.57 7.59 10.83
CA ALA A 21 2.22 6.43 11.39
C ALA A 21 2.92 5.74 10.24
N VAL A 22 4.24 5.61 10.31
CA VAL A 22 5.04 4.99 9.26
C VAL A 22 4.46 3.60 9.04
N LYS A 23 3.87 3.38 7.86
CA LYS A 23 3.34 2.07 7.46
C LYS A 23 4.50 1.10 7.36
N GLN A 24 4.24 -0.17 7.71
CA GLN A 24 5.29 -1.17 7.69
C GLN A 24 5.68 -1.49 6.24
N ALA A 25 6.98 -1.52 5.97
CA ALA A 25 7.52 -2.03 4.71
C ALA A 25 7.46 -3.57 4.67
N PHE A 26 7.25 -4.12 3.48
CA PHE A 26 7.36 -5.56 3.23
C PHE A 26 8.83 -5.96 3.25
N ALA A 27 9.22 -6.84 4.17
CA ALA A 27 10.63 -7.20 4.35
C ALA A 27 11.15 -8.18 3.28
N ASN A 28 10.24 -8.91 2.62
CA ASN A 28 10.59 -9.95 1.66
C ASN A 28 9.41 -10.29 0.73
N ARG A 29 9.71 -11.11 -0.28
CA ARG A 29 8.76 -11.59 -1.29
C ARG A 29 7.54 -12.32 -0.70
N ASN A 30 7.69 -13.06 0.40
CA ASN A 30 6.59 -13.86 0.95
C ASN A 30 5.59 -12.97 1.67
N GLU A 31 6.05 -12.02 2.47
CA GLU A 31 5.14 -11.04 3.11
C GLU A 31 4.34 -10.26 2.08
N LEU A 32 5.01 -9.79 1.00
CA LEU A 32 4.31 -9.11 -0.09
C LEU A 32 3.33 -10.04 -0.80
N LYS A 33 3.72 -11.30 -1.05
CA LYS A 33 2.87 -12.28 -1.72
C LYS A 33 1.60 -12.60 -0.93
N ASP A 34 1.73 -12.78 0.37
CA ASP A 34 0.58 -13.07 1.25
C ASP A 34 -0.39 -11.87 1.23
N ALA A 35 0.11 -10.64 1.34
CA ALA A 35 -0.73 -9.43 1.26
C ALA A 35 -1.38 -9.24 -0.13
N VAL A 36 -0.65 -9.50 -1.22
CA VAL A 36 -1.21 -9.47 -2.59
C VAL A 36 -2.28 -10.56 -2.76
N ASP A 37 -2.05 -11.75 -2.21
CA ASP A 37 -3.04 -12.83 -2.22
C ASP A 37 -4.31 -12.38 -1.51
N ASP A 38 -4.17 -11.86 -0.29
CA ASP A 38 -5.29 -11.39 0.52
C ASP A 38 -6.05 -10.24 -0.15
N TYR A 39 -5.35 -9.29 -0.76
CA TYR A 39 -5.98 -8.19 -1.49
C TYR A 39 -6.82 -8.73 -2.66
N CYS A 40 -6.24 -9.62 -3.47
CA CYS A 40 -6.89 -10.14 -4.66
C CYS A 40 -8.02 -11.14 -4.37
N THR A 41 -8.04 -11.78 -3.19
CA THR A 41 -9.15 -12.65 -2.75
C THR A 41 -10.18 -11.93 -1.89
N GLY A 42 -9.99 -10.64 -1.60
CA GLY A 42 -10.89 -9.86 -0.75
C GLY A 42 -10.81 -10.21 0.74
N THR A 43 -9.70 -10.79 1.19
CA THR A 43 -9.42 -11.14 2.59
C THR A 43 -8.51 -10.12 3.30
N PHE A 44 -7.98 -9.13 2.57
CA PHE A 44 -7.22 -8.00 3.15
C PHE A 44 -8.12 -7.14 4.04
N ASN A 45 -7.81 -7.08 5.33
CA ASN A 45 -8.73 -6.57 6.35
C ASN A 45 -8.25 -5.24 6.97
N ALA A 46 -9.01 -4.73 7.96
CA ALA A 46 -8.71 -3.45 8.59
C ALA A 46 -7.40 -3.42 9.40
N GLU A 47 -6.95 -4.57 9.93
CA GLU A 47 -5.66 -4.71 10.58
C GLU A 47 -4.53 -4.56 9.55
N ASP A 48 -4.67 -5.22 8.39
CA ASP A 48 -3.70 -5.13 7.29
C ASP A 48 -3.62 -3.70 6.74
N VAL A 49 -4.76 -3.02 6.56
CA VAL A 49 -4.80 -1.60 6.17
C VAL A 49 -4.13 -0.71 7.22
N THR A 50 -4.29 -1.02 8.50
CA THR A 50 -3.60 -0.28 9.58
C THR A 50 -2.09 -0.48 9.50
N LYS A 51 -1.66 -1.70 9.19
CA LYS A 51 -0.25 -2.11 9.12
C LYS A 51 0.48 -1.62 7.87
N TYR A 52 -0.04 -1.92 6.69
CA TYR A 52 0.62 -1.68 5.40
C TYR A 52 0.06 -0.48 4.63
N GLY A 53 -1.15 -0.03 4.97
CA GLY A 53 -1.84 1.03 4.21
C GLY A 53 -2.57 0.50 2.98
N SER A 54 -2.98 1.43 2.11
CA SER A 54 -3.59 1.10 0.82
C SER A 54 -2.54 0.54 -0.14
N ILE A 55 -2.96 -0.29 -1.09
CA ILE A 55 -2.05 -1.02 -1.99
C ILE A 55 -1.16 -0.11 -2.85
N GLU A 56 -1.67 1.07 -3.21
CA GLU A 56 -0.93 2.10 -3.95
C GLU A 56 0.25 2.69 -3.16
N ASP A 57 0.21 2.63 -1.83
CA ASP A 57 1.20 3.20 -0.90
C ASP A 57 2.07 2.13 -0.24
N TRP A 58 1.94 0.87 -0.63
CA TRP A 58 2.74 -0.21 -0.06
C TRP A 58 4.24 0.01 -0.28
N ASP A 59 4.99 0.04 0.81
CA ASP A 59 6.45 0.12 0.76
C ASP A 59 7.03 -1.26 0.45
N VAL A 60 7.35 -1.46 -0.82
CA VAL A 60 8.00 -2.67 -1.35
C VAL A 60 9.50 -2.47 -1.59
N SER A 61 10.10 -1.38 -1.12
CA SER A 61 11.47 -0.96 -1.43
C SER A 61 12.56 -1.90 -0.90
N MET A 62 12.20 -2.89 -0.07
CA MET A 62 13.08 -3.92 0.47
C MET A 62 12.93 -5.28 -0.23
N VAL A 63 11.92 -5.44 -1.09
CA VAL A 63 11.66 -6.68 -1.81
C VAL A 63 12.62 -6.82 -2.99
N THR A 64 13.30 -7.96 -3.08
CA THR A 64 14.25 -8.26 -4.17
C THR A 64 13.71 -9.24 -5.21
N SER A 65 12.62 -9.94 -4.93
CA SER A 65 11.96 -10.85 -5.86
C SER A 65 10.44 -10.61 -5.85
N MET A 66 9.86 -10.47 -7.03
CA MET A 66 8.42 -10.43 -7.28
C MET A 66 7.96 -11.64 -8.11
N HIS A 67 8.72 -12.75 -8.02
CA HIS A 67 8.43 -14.00 -8.71
C HIS A 67 6.98 -14.43 -8.53
N SER A 68 6.25 -14.58 -9.64
CA SER A 68 4.85 -15.01 -9.68
C SER A 68 3.89 -14.22 -8.76
N MET A 69 4.15 -12.94 -8.50
CA MET A 69 3.37 -12.15 -7.54
C MET A 69 1.87 -12.11 -7.87
N PHE A 70 1.54 -11.88 -9.15
CA PHE A 70 0.18 -11.83 -9.69
C PHE A 70 -0.16 -13.02 -10.58
N ARG A 71 0.64 -14.09 -10.58
CA ARG A 71 0.44 -15.26 -11.45
C ARG A 71 -0.95 -15.87 -11.25
N SER A 72 -1.66 -16.09 -12.35
CA SER A 72 -3.03 -16.64 -12.41
C SER A 72 -4.09 -15.86 -11.62
N LYS A 73 -3.82 -14.62 -11.21
CA LYS A 73 -4.82 -13.76 -10.55
C LYS A 73 -5.74 -13.10 -11.57
N THR A 74 -6.61 -13.91 -12.19
CA THR A 74 -7.33 -13.53 -13.41
C THR A 74 -8.17 -12.28 -13.28
N THR A 75 -8.69 -11.95 -12.09
CA THR A 75 -9.57 -10.79 -11.84
C THR A 75 -8.91 -9.67 -11.05
N CYS A 76 -7.62 -9.79 -10.70
CA CYS A 76 -6.96 -8.80 -9.86
C CYS A 76 -6.31 -7.71 -10.71
N ASN A 77 -6.64 -6.44 -10.42
CA ASN A 77 -6.16 -5.29 -11.18
C ASN A 77 -5.81 -4.10 -10.25
N PRO A 78 -4.89 -4.28 -9.28
CA PRO A 78 -4.55 -3.22 -8.32
C PRO A 78 -3.64 -2.17 -8.94
N ASN A 79 -3.87 -0.90 -8.62
CA ASN A 79 -2.97 0.17 -9.00
C ASN A 79 -1.64 0.09 -8.23
N ILE A 80 -0.62 -0.42 -8.90
CA ILE A 80 0.74 -0.62 -8.36
C ILE A 80 1.79 0.24 -9.08
N GLY A 81 1.36 1.22 -9.87
CA GLY A 81 2.26 2.09 -10.65
C GLY A 81 3.21 2.93 -9.79
N SER A 82 2.87 3.14 -8.51
CA SER A 82 3.67 3.90 -7.54
C SER A 82 4.69 3.06 -6.77
N TRP A 83 4.71 1.74 -6.94
CA TRP A 83 5.66 0.88 -6.22
C TRP A 83 7.11 1.18 -6.62
N ASP A 84 7.98 1.36 -5.63
CA ASP A 84 9.43 1.42 -5.84
C ASP A 84 9.99 0.00 -5.98
N VAL A 85 10.13 -0.44 -7.24
CA VAL A 85 10.66 -1.76 -7.59
C VAL A 85 12.17 -1.75 -7.86
N SER A 86 12.87 -0.66 -7.56
CA SER A 86 14.30 -0.49 -7.92
C SER A 86 15.24 -1.52 -7.28
N LYS A 87 14.83 -2.25 -6.24
CA LYS A 87 15.62 -3.35 -5.65
C LYS A 87 15.24 -4.75 -6.16
N VAL A 88 14.20 -4.87 -6.98
CA VAL A 88 13.74 -6.17 -7.49
C VAL A 88 14.65 -6.63 -8.61
N THR A 89 15.16 -7.85 -8.49
CA THR A 89 16.02 -8.50 -9.49
C THR A 89 15.37 -9.72 -10.16
N ASP A 90 14.22 -10.18 -9.63
CA ASP A 90 13.47 -11.31 -10.18
C ASP A 90 11.98 -10.99 -10.36
N PHE A 91 11.57 -10.82 -11.62
CA PHE A 91 10.18 -10.60 -12.04
C PHE A 91 9.56 -11.85 -12.71
N PHE A 92 10.22 -13.02 -12.60
CA PHE A 92 9.82 -14.21 -13.35
C PHE A 92 8.34 -14.56 -13.09
N ASP A 93 7.59 -14.76 -14.18
CA ASP A 93 6.16 -15.12 -14.16
C ASP A 93 5.25 -14.13 -13.40
N MET A 94 5.69 -12.91 -13.06
CA MET A 94 4.97 -11.97 -12.20
C MET A 94 3.50 -11.78 -12.59
N PHE A 95 3.20 -11.58 -13.88
CA PHE A 95 1.85 -11.35 -14.41
C PHE A 95 1.35 -12.51 -15.30
N SER A 96 2.00 -13.68 -15.26
CA SER A 96 1.63 -14.82 -16.11
C SER A 96 0.19 -15.27 -15.79
N GLY A 97 -0.73 -15.13 -16.75
CA GLY A 97 -2.16 -15.45 -16.56
C GLY A 97 -2.96 -14.44 -15.71
N ALA A 98 -2.45 -13.23 -15.47
CA ALA A 98 -3.17 -12.14 -14.80
C ALA A 98 -4.05 -11.37 -15.81
N ASN A 99 -5.11 -12.00 -16.30
CA ASN A 99 -5.86 -11.54 -17.47
C ASN A 99 -6.44 -10.11 -17.36
N ASP A 100 -6.94 -9.71 -16.18
CA ASP A 100 -7.55 -8.40 -15.98
C ASP A 100 -6.55 -7.30 -15.60
N PHE A 101 -5.26 -7.63 -15.40
CA PHE A 101 -4.25 -6.63 -15.05
C PHE A 101 -3.98 -5.68 -16.23
N ASN A 102 -4.23 -4.39 -16.02
CA ASN A 102 -4.07 -3.36 -17.05
C ASN A 102 -3.72 -1.99 -16.43
N GLN A 103 -2.83 -1.97 -15.44
CA GLN A 103 -2.39 -0.72 -14.81
C GLN A 103 -1.15 -0.17 -15.48
N ASP A 104 -1.00 1.15 -15.42
CA ASP A 104 0.20 1.82 -15.88
C ASP A 104 1.36 1.55 -14.90
N ILE A 105 2.42 0.94 -15.44
CA ILE A 105 3.66 0.62 -14.73
C ILE A 105 4.88 1.21 -15.45
N SER A 106 4.68 2.19 -16.35
CA SER A 106 5.79 2.76 -17.12
C SER A 106 6.81 3.53 -16.27
N ASN A 107 6.45 3.87 -15.03
CA ASN A 107 7.32 4.59 -14.10
C ASN A 107 8.28 3.68 -13.31
N TRP A 108 8.16 2.36 -13.45
CA TRP A 108 9.03 1.43 -12.74
C TRP A 108 10.46 1.50 -13.27
N ASP A 109 11.42 1.68 -12.36
CA ASP A 109 12.84 1.47 -12.66
C ASP A 109 13.18 -0.02 -12.55
N VAL A 110 13.46 -0.65 -13.69
CA VAL A 110 13.72 -2.09 -13.82
C VAL A 110 15.19 -2.38 -14.20
N SER A 111 16.11 -1.47 -13.87
CA SER A 111 17.52 -1.54 -14.31
C SER A 111 18.46 -2.39 -13.45
N SER A 112 17.96 -3.02 -12.38
CA SER A 112 18.72 -3.77 -11.36
C SER A 112 19.24 -5.15 -11.76
#